data_AF-A0A2G9L2T1-F1
#
_entry.id   AF-A0A2G9L2T1-F1
#
_cell.length_a   1.000
_cell.length_b   1.000
_cell.length_c   1.000
_cell.angle_alpha   90.00
_cell.angle_beta   90.00
_cell.angle_gamma   90.00
#
_symmetry.space_group_name_H-M   'P 1'
#
loop_
_entity.id
_entity.type
_entity.pdbx_description
1 polymer ?
#
loop_
_entity_poly.entity_id
_entity_poly.type
_entity_poly.pdbx_seq_one_letter_code
_entity_poly.pdbx_strand_id
1 'polypeptide(L)'
;MKFDYEFIENNLDYLLIEIKSQPEVASYFPVESLSYDDQVNQLDEWLHDAGEYGLVYESIVCLLEKFPFKLSGIASIKLLEVGLIFGFKTEVEIDSAFDRR
;
A
#
# COMPACT_ATOMS: atom_id res chain seq x y z
N MET A 1 0.66 -20.15 11.83
CA MET A 1 0.36 -20.08 10.38
C MET A 1 1.61 -19.52 9.74
N LYS A 2 2.33 -20.28 8.90
CA LYS A 2 3.54 -19.78 8.23
C LYS A 2 3.03 -18.98 7.05
N PHE A 3 3.03 -17.66 7.15
CA PHE A 3 2.59 -16.82 6.05
C PHE A 3 3.55 -17.00 4.89
N ASP A 4 3.00 -17.15 3.70
CA ASP A 4 3.77 -17.28 2.48
C ASP A 4 4.25 -15.89 2.09
N TYR A 5 5.53 -15.61 2.35
CA TYR A 5 6.13 -14.31 2.02
C TYR A 5 6.04 -14.02 0.52
N GLU A 6 6.11 -15.06 -0.32
CA GLU A 6 5.96 -14.93 -1.77
C GLU A 6 4.53 -14.47 -2.13
N PHE A 7 3.51 -14.95 -1.42
CA PHE A 7 2.13 -14.47 -1.61
C PHE A 7 1.96 -13.00 -1.25
N ILE A 8 2.54 -12.57 -0.12
CA ILE A 8 2.46 -11.17 0.33
C ILE A 8 3.20 -10.26 -0.66
N GLU A 9 4.43 -10.62 -1.03
CA GLU A 9 5.26 -9.86 -1.95
C GLU A 9 4.59 -9.70 -3.31
N ASN A 10 4.11 -10.80 -3.92
CA ASN A 10 3.42 -10.75 -5.22
C ASN A 10 2.15 -9.88 -5.20
N ASN A 11 1.44 -9.85 -4.07
CA ASN A 11 0.24 -9.01 -3.95
C ASN A 11 0.59 -7.54 -3.75
N LEU A 12 1.62 -7.23 -2.96
CA LEU A 12 2.11 -5.86 -2.75
C LEU A 12 2.77 -5.31 -4.02
N ASP A 13 3.51 -6.12 -4.77
CA ASP A 13 4.11 -5.75 -6.05
C ASP A 13 3.04 -5.34 -7.06
N TYR A 14 1.98 -6.14 -7.18
CA TYR A 14 0.85 -5.81 -8.04
C TYR A 14 0.23 -4.45 -7.68
N LEU A 15 0.04 -4.17 -6.38
CA LEU A 15 -0.50 -2.89 -5.92
C LEU A 15 0.44 -1.73 -6.23
N LEU A 16 1.75 -1.92 -6.01
CA LEU A 16 2.76 -0.91 -6.29
C LEU A 16 2.84 -0.59 -7.78
N ILE A 17 2.77 -1.60 -8.66
CA ILE A 17 2.71 -1.41 -10.11
C ILE A 17 1.48 -0.57 -10.51
N GLU A 18 0.32 -0.83 -9.89
CA GLU A 18 -0.89 -0.07 -10.19
C GLU A 18 -0.81 1.39 -9.72
N ILE A 19 -0.18 1.65 -8.57
CA ILE A 19 0.13 3.02 -8.10
C ILE A 19 1.13 3.70 -9.04
N LYS A 20 2.21 3.02 -9.44
CA LYS A 20 3.23 3.48 -10.41
C LYS A 20 2.63 3.85 -11.76
N SER A 21 1.51 3.23 -12.13
CA SER A 21 0.84 3.47 -13.42
C SER A 21 0.03 4.78 -13.47
N GLN A 22 -0.06 5.52 -12.36
CA GLN A 22 -0.90 6.72 -12.20
C GLN A 22 -0.08 7.97 -11.81
N PRO A 23 0.92 8.40 -12.61
CA PRO A 23 1.76 9.55 -12.29
C PRO A 23 0.97 10.88 -12.24
N GLU A 24 -0.22 10.96 -12.84
CA GLU A 24 -1.09 12.14 -12.78
C GLU A 24 -1.51 12.50 -11.34
N VAL A 25 -1.51 11.53 -10.43
CA VAL A 25 -1.85 11.72 -9.01
C VAL A 25 -0.78 12.56 -8.29
N ALA A 26 0.45 12.63 -8.82
CA ALA A 26 1.52 13.45 -8.25
C ALA A 26 1.14 14.93 -8.08
N SER A 27 0.23 15.44 -8.92
CA SER A 27 -0.27 16.82 -8.83
C SER A 27 -1.05 17.13 -7.54
N TYR A 28 -1.50 16.12 -6.80
CA TYR A 28 -2.21 16.25 -5.54
C TYR A 28 -1.28 16.22 -4.31
N PHE A 29 0.02 15.95 -4.49
CA PHE A 29 0.97 15.83 -3.38
C PHE A 29 1.33 17.23 -2.82
N PRO A 30 1.28 17.42 -1.49
CA PRO A 30 1.78 18.64 -0.86
C PRO A 30 3.26 18.89 -1.14
N VAL A 31 3.65 20.16 -1.29
CA VAL A 31 5.04 20.55 -1.55
C VAL A 31 5.96 20.20 -0.37
N GLU A 32 5.40 20.13 0.84
CA GLU A 32 6.09 19.80 2.08
C GLU A 32 6.27 18.29 2.28
N SER A 33 5.63 17.45 1.46
CA SER A 33 5.75 15.99 1.50
C SER A 33 6.86 15.48 0.58
N LEU A 34 7.28 14.23 0.79
CA LEU A 34 8.10 13.50 -0.20
C LEU A 34 7.38 13.51 -1.55
N SER A 35 8.14 13.70 -2.62
CA SER A 35 7.59 13.67 -3.98
C SER A 35 6.97 12.31 -4.30
N TYR A 36 6.06 12.27 -5.27
CA TYR A 36 5.48 11.01 -5.74
C TYR A 36 6.56 10.00 -6.12
N ASP A 37 7.56 10.42 -6.90
CA ASP A 37 8.65 9.55 -7.34
C ASP A 37 9.46 9.02 -6.15
N ASP A 38 9.77 9.88 -5.17
CA ASP A 38 10.52 9.45 -3.98
C ASP A 38 9.72 8.45 -3.13
N GLN A 39 8.41 8.68 -2.94
CA GLN A 39 7.57 7.75 -2.19
C GLN A 39 7.45 6.40 -2.90
N VAL A 40 7.25 6.41 -4.21
CA VAL A 40 7.15 5.19 -5.02
C VAL A 40 8.47 4.41 -5.06
N ASN A 41 9.61 5.10 -5.16
CA ASN A 41 10.93 4.48 -5.11
C ASN A 41 11.22 3.87 -3.73
N GLN A 42 10.84 4.57 -2.66
CA GLN A 42 10.98 4.05 -1.30
C GLN A 42 10.13 2.79 -1.06
N LEU A 43 8.90 2.77 -1.58
CA LEU A 43 8.05 1.58 -1.52
C LEU A 43 8.67 0.38 -2.26
N ASP A 44 9.31 0.64 -3.40
CA ASP A 44 9.98 -0.39 -4.20
C ASP A 44 11.17 -0.99 -3.46
N GLU A 45 12.03 -0.16 -2.88
CA GLU A 45 13.17 -0.58 -2.07
C GLU A 45 12.72 -1.39 -0.85
N TRP A 46 11.69 -0.93 -0.15
CA TRP A 46 11.15 -1.65 1.00
C TRP A 46 10.56 -3.00 0.62
N LEU A 47 9.91 -3.10 -0.54
CA LEU A 47 9.30 -4.31 -1.02
C LEU A 47 10.33 -5.35 -1.46
N HIS A 48 11.26 -4.96 -2.34
CA HIS A 48 12.15 -5.90 -3.02
C HIS A 48 13.51 -6.08 -2.36
N ASP A 49 14.06 -5.03 -1.73
CA ASP A 49 15.40 -5.07 -1.16
C ASP A 49 15.38 -5.32 0.35
N ALA A 50 14.45 -4.68 1.07
CA ALA A 50 14.40 -4.77 2.54
C ALA A 50 13.45 -5.86 3.07
N GLY A 51 12.47 -6.30 2.29
CA GLY A 51 11.44 -7.26 2.72
C GLY A 51 10.50 -6.71 3.81
N GLU A 52 10.34 -5.38 3.87
CA GLU A 52 9.56 -4.64 4.88
C GLU A 52 8.06 -4.59 4.51
N TYR A 53 7.46 -5.76 4.25
CA TYR A 53 6.12 -5.88 3.68
C TYR A 53 5.00 -5.20 4.50
N GLY A 54 5.15 -5.18 5.83
CA GLY A 54 4.20 -4.52 6.71
C GLY A 54 4.20 -3.00 6.52
N LEU A 55 5.38 -2.39 6.35
CA LEU A 55 5.54 -0.96 6.09
C LEU A 55 5.04 -0.59 4.69
N VAL A 56 5.30 -1.43 3.69
CA VAL A 56 4.79 -1.25 2.33
C VAL A 56 3.26 -1.27 2.33
N TYR A 57 2.64 -2.26 2.99
CA TYR A 57 1.18 -2.36 3.11
C TYR A 57 0.57 -1.10 3.75
N GLU A 58 1.10 -0.68 4.91
CA GLU A 58 0.62 0.52 5.61
C GLU A 58 0.72 1.76 4.74
N SER A 59 1.87 1.94 4.09
CA SER A 59 2.14 3.10 3.25
C SER A 59 1.21 3.15 2.04
N ILE A 60 0.94 1.99 1.40
CA ILE A 60 -0.05 1.87 0.32
C ILE A 60 -1.44 2.26 0.82
N VAL A 61 -1.88 1.75 1.99
CA VAL A 61 -3.19 2.13 2.54
C VAL A 61 -3.27 3.64 2.79
N CYS A 62 -2.26 4.22 3.44
CA CYS A 62 -2.21 5.66 3.69
C CYS A 62 -2.25 6.48 2.39
N LEU A 63 -1.57 6.03 1.34
CA LEU A 63 -1.61 6.68 0.02
C LEU A 63 -3.02 6.64 -0.57
N LEU A 64 -3.69 5.48 -0.52
CA LEU A 64 -5.05 5.29 -1.04
C LEU A 64 -6.10 6.09 -0.25
N GLU A 65 -5.90 6.27 1.06
CA GLU A 65 -6.79 7.08 1.90
C GLU A 65 -6.63 8.59 1.63
N LYS A 66 -5.42 9.03 1.29
CA LYS A 66 -5.09 10.47 1.16
C LYS A 66 -5.16 11.01 -0.26
N PHE A 67 -4.91 10.18 -1.26
CA PHE A 67 -4.76 10.61 -2.65
C PHE A 67 -5.72 9.86 -3.57
N PRO A 68 -6.15 10.49 -4.68
CA PRO A 68 -7.18 9.95 -5.57
C PRO A 68 -6.67 8.83 -6.51
N PHE A 69 -5.87 7.90 -5.99
CA PHE A 69 -5.48 6.69 -6.71
C PHE A 69 -6.71 5.82 -6.98
N LYS A 70 -6.70 5.14 -8.12
CA LYS A 70 -7.72 4.16 -8.48
C LYS A 70 -7.10 2.78 -8.49
N LEU A 71 -7.79 1.83 -7.86
CA LEU A 71 -7.45 0.43 -7.95
C LEU A 71 -8.48 -0.31 -8.81
N SER A 72 -7.97 -1.20 -9.64
CA SER A 72 -8.73 -2.22 -10.32
C SER A 72 -9.40 -3.14 -9.29
N GLY A 73 -10.49 -3.80 -9.68
CA GLY A 73 -11.15 -4.75 -8.79
C GLY A 73 -10.22 -5.87 -8.31
N ILE A 74 -9.26 -6.29 -9.14
CA ILE A 74 -8.25 -7.29 -8.79
C ILE A 74 -7.27 -6.76 -7.75
N ALA A 75 -6.76 -5.53 -7.91
CA ALA A 75 -5.92 -4.91 -6.88
C ALA A 75 -6.66 -4.75 -5.57
N SER A 76 -7.94 -4.34 -5.60
CA SER A 76 -8.74 -4.22 -4.37
C SER A 76 -8.84 -5.56 -3.64
N ILE A 77 -9.01 -6.68 -4.36
CA ILE A 77 -9.00 -8.03 -3.75
C ILE A 77 -7.63 -8.33 -3.15
N LYS A 78 -6.54 -8.07 -3.87
CA LYS A 78 -5.17 -8.30 -3.38
C LYS A 78 -4.86 -7.48 -2.12
N LEU A 79 -5.31 -6.23 -2.06
CA LEU A 79 -5.20 -5.38 -0.88
C LEU A 79 -5.95 -5.97 0.31
N LEU A 80 -7.17 -6.50 0.09
CA LEU A 80 -7.94 -7.18 1.13
C LEU A 80 -7.25 -8.45 1.62
N GLU A 81 -6.68 -9.26 0.71
CA GLU A 81 -5.93 -10.47 1.05
C GLU A 81 -4.73 -10.17 1.95
N VAL A 82 -3.95 -9.15 1.61
CA VAL A 82 -2.81 -8.69 2.42
C VAL A 82 -3.29 -8.06 3.73
N GLY A 83 -4.38 -7.29 3.71
CA GLY A 83 -4.99 -6.71 4.90
C GLY A 83 -5.50 -7.74 5.91
N LEU A 84 -6.04 -8.88 5.45
CA LEU A 84 -6.45 -9.97 6.33
C LEU A 84 -5.28 -10.61 7.08
N ILE A 85 -4.09 -10.63 6.44
CA ILE A 85 -2.85 -11.13 7.02
C ILE A 85 -2.31 -10.15 8.06
N PHE A 86 -2.21 -8.86 7.72
CA PHE A 86 -1.65 -7.83 8.61
C PHE A 86 -2.65 -7.25 9.62
N GLY A 87 -3.94 -7.57 9.51
CA GLY A 87 -4.97 -7.13 10.44
C GLY A 87 -5.48 -5.70 10.22
N PHE A 88 -5.88 -5.38 8.97
CA PHE A 88 -6.48 -4.12 8.51
C PHE A 88 -6.04 -2.87 9.28
N LYS A 89 -4.97 -2.23 8.81
CA LYS A 89 -4.46 -1.01 9.44
C LYS A 89 -5.15 0.19 8.83
N THR A 90 -5.83 0.97 9.64
CA THR A 90 -6.60 2.14 9.19
C THR A 90 -6.51 3.26 10.24
N GLU A 91 -6.57 4.50 9.79
CA GLU A 91 -6.66 5.67 10.68
C GLU A 91 -8.11 6.18 10.86
N VAL A 92 -9.08 5.53 10.20
CA VAL A 92 -10.49 5.94 10.24
C VAL A 92 -11.19 5.36 11.47
N GLU A 93 -11.76 6.23 12.32
CA GLU A 93 -12.37 5.84 13.60
C GLU A 93 -13.51 4.80 13.43
N ILE A 94 -14.29 4.90 12.36
CA ILE A 94 -15.40 3.96 12.08
C ILE A 94 -14.93 2.53 11.82
N ASP A 95 -13.67 2.35 11.38
CA ASP A 95 -13.10 1.06 11.02
C ASP A 95 -12.21 0.48 12.13
N SER A 96 -12.18 1.14 13.31
CA SER A 96 -11.39 0.71 14.48
C SER A 96 -11.67 -0.72 14.95
N ALA A 97 -12.86 -1.27 14.68
CA ALA A 97 -13.20 -2.65 14.99
C ALA A 97 -12.44 -3.69 14.14
N PHE A 98 -11.86 -3.27 13.01
CA PHE A 98 -11.10 -4.12 12.10
C PHE A 98 -9.58 -4.01 12.31
N ASP A 99 -9.11 -2.92 12.93
CA ASP A 99 -7.71 -2.72 13.28
C ASP A 99 -7.28 -3.68 14.40
N ARG A 100 -6.15 -4.36 14.19
CA ARG A 100 -5.56 -5.30 15.15
C ARG A 100 -4.36 -4.74 15.92
N ARG A 101 -4.06 -3.45 15.77
CA ARG A 101 -3.06 -2.72 16.57
C ARG A 101 -3.57 -2.39 17.98
#